data_AF-A0A444XJK6-F1
#
_entry.id   AF-A0A444XJK6-F1
#
_cell.length_a   1.000
_cell.length_b   1.000
_cell.length_c   1.000
_cell.angle_alpha   90.00
_cell.angle_beta   90.00
_cell.angle_gamma   90.00
#
_symmetry.space_group_name_H-M   'P 1'
#
loop_
_entity.id
_entity.type
_entity.pdbx_description
1 polymer ?
#
loop_
_entity_poly.entity_id
_entity_poly.type
_entity_poly.pdbx_seq_one_letter_code
_entity_poly.pdbx_strand_id
1 'polypeptide(L)'
;MARTASYVPKTDPGVPSFSLGFTDSSQEGASTQETEREKSPEAANLIEQLDSLVQRIASSATKGKNTSPQIQRETGGESSAKFETPRGLYQITDDMKQKCYIWGTRLKEDADGNTNEYEEMCTLIGQGEYILMRMHLASLQAKSDIESQIVSAVCLILNNKNEKRFQEQIYCLPPDIVCMALSDHPNGEFVSPKTKKEFRVEAYPSFIPFIDRKKLTSHPYVSFRLIFAPVCYAGHWWLWLINTRKRKCQILDPLHKIAPTDERKTINKFTGYVFSRLITYAGGKPLQKAEREKEIKSPYVKISGQKTSYDCAVYVMKWMEIIEPENIKKGKYQWDNWPQEEVDHYRVEYASRILFSEMNTQRDQAIRESSAIRLSKPSSILLSPFCQINSADIKTG
;
A
#
# COMPACT_ATOMS: atom_id res chain seq x y z
N MET A 1 -55.05 -5.66 7.31
CA MET A 1 -54.84 -5.73 8.77
C MET A 1 -53.50 -6.44 8.98
N ALA A 2 -52.38 -5.72 8.92
CA ALA A 2 -51.73 -5.00 10.02
C ALA A 2 -51.05 -5.92 11.04
N ARG A 3 -49.71 -5.99 10.99
CA ARG A 3 -48.84 -5.68 12.13
C ARG A 3 -47.41 -5.39 11.66
N THR A 4 -47.11 -4.10 11.71
CA THR A 4 -45.82 -3.42 11.58
C THR A 4 -44.98 -3.65 12.85
N ALA A 5 -43.68 -3.85 12.69
CA ALA A 5 -42.71 -3.58 13.74
C ALA A 5 -41.66 -2.64 13.16
N SER A 6 -41.73 -1.37 13.55
CA SER A 6 -40.81 -0.29 13.18
C SER A 6 -39.54 -0.40 14.03
N TYR A 7 -38.38 -0.48 13.40
CA TYR A 7 -37.10 -0.31 14.07
C TYR A 7 -36.74 1.17 14.07
N VAL A 8 -36.54 1.73 15.27
CA VAL A 8 -36.13 3.11 15.54
C VAL A 8 -34.64 3.10 15.86
N PRO A 9 -33.77 3.83 15.14
CA PRO A 9 -32.40 4.03 15.57
C PRO A 9 -32.37 5.01 16.74
N LYS A 10 -31.84 4.57 17.89
CA LYS A 10 -31.51 5.44 19.02
C LYS A 10 -30.34 6.34 18.62
N THR A 11 -30.59 7.63 18.58
CA THR A 11 -29.59 8.69 18.71
C THR A 11 -29.17 8.79 20.17
N ASP A 12 -27.87 8.77 20.42
CA ASP A 12 -27.29 9.32 21.65
C ASP A 12 -26.11 10.24 21.26
N PRO A 13 -25.76 11.22 22.12
CA PRO A 13 -25.45 12.57 21.69
C PRO A 13 -24.00 12.95 22.02
N GLY A 14 -23.53 14.03 21.41
CA GLY A 14 -22.36 14.73 21.91
C GLY A 14 -21.09 14.47 21.10
N VAL A 15 -21.00 15.15 19.95
CA VAL A 15 -19.72 15.67 19.49
C VAL A 15 -19.93 17.17 19.29
N PRO A 16 -19.27 18.06 20.04
CA PRO A 16 -19.32 19.47 19.72
C PRO A 16 -18.51 19.70 18.45
N SER A 17 -19.20 20.12 17.41
CA SER A 17 -18.66 21.02 16.37
C SER A 17 -18.09 22.27 17.05
N PHE A 18 -16.96 22.80 16.53
CA PHE A 18 -16.55 24.23 16.41
C PHE A 18 -15.00 24.32 16.49
N SER A 19 -14.33 24.67 15.40
CA SER A 19 -13.86 26.02 15.02
C SER A 19 -12.35 26.18 15.28
N LEU A 20 -11.55 26.13 14.21
CA LEU A 20 -10.14 26.51 14.20
C LEU A 20 -10.00 28.01 14.45
N GLY A 21 -9.64 28.38 15.68
CA GLY A 21 -9.10 29.70 16.02
C GLY A 21 -7.59 29.64 16.02
N PHE A 22 -6.94 30.28 15.04
CA PHE A 22 -5.51 30.57 15.05
C PHE A 22 -5.20 31.65 16.09
N THR A 23 -4.14 31.49 16.88
CA THR A 23 -3.26 32.59 17.34
C THR A 23 -1.88 32.06 17.77
N ASP A 24 -0.86 32.83 17.39
CA ASP A 24 0.59 32.70 17.58
C ASP A 24 1.06 32.64 19.06
N SER A 25 2.28 32.10 19.31
CA SER A 25 3.42 32.89 19.85
C SER A 25 4.68 32.04 20.18
N SER A 26 5.79 32.38 19.51
CA SER A 26 7.21 32.57 19.93
C SER A 26 7.91 31.84 21.12
N GLN A 27 9.08 31.27 20.76
CA GLN A 27 10.46 31.36 21.33
C GLN A 27 10.83 31.11 22.82
N GLU A 28 11.89 30.29 22.97
CA GLU A 28 13.12 30.35 23.82
C GLU A 28 13.44 28.92 24.34
N GLY A 29 14.67 28.43 24.54
CA GLY A 29 16.03 28.95 24.52
C GLY A 29 16.95 27.91 25.22
N ALA A 30 18.11 27.64 24.59
CA ALA A 30 19.37 27.01 25.04
C ALA A 30 19.53 26.23 26.37
N SER A 31 20.28 25.11 26.36
CA SER A 31 21.68 25.06 26.87
C SER A 31 22.25 23.63 26.94
N THR A 32 23.46 23.49 26.40
CA THR A 32 24.36 22.33 26.38
C THR A 32 25.17 22.21 27.68
N GLN A 33 25.48 20.98 28.11
CA GLN A 33 26.69 20.69 28.90
C GLN A 33 27.23 19.30 28.54
N GLU A 34 28.43 19.29 27.96
CA GLU A 34 29.24 18.11 27.70
C GLU A 34 29.98 17.72 28.99
N THR A 35 29.91 16.44 29.35
CA THR A 35 30.78 15.85 30.38
C THR A 35 31.63 14.79 29.69
N GLU A 36 32.94 15.06 29.60
CA GLU A 36 33.94 14.11 29.12
C GLU A 36 33.91 12.83 29.97
N ARG A 37 33.76 11.68 29.31
CA ARG A 37 33.83 10.36 29.94
C ARG A 37 34.98 9.57 29.32
N GLU A 38 35.84 9.03 30.19
CA GLU A 38 37.05 8.27 29.86
C GLU A 38 36.80 7.18 28.80
N LYS A 39 37.72 7.10 27.83
CA LYS A 39 37.66 6.14 26.72
C LYS A 39 37.87 4.71 27.23
N SER A 40 36.84 3.87 27.06
CA SER A 40 36.90 2.41 27.25
C SER A 40 38.02 1.79 26.39
N PRO A 41 38.73 0.74 26.84
CA PRO A 41 39.72 -0.01 26.07
C PRO A 41 39.19 -0.54 24.72
N GLU A 42 37.88 -0.74 24.58
CA GLU A 42 37.22 -1.13 23.33
C GLU A 42 37.25 -0.03 22.27
N ALA A 43 37.22 1.24 22.68
CA ALA A 43 37.32 2.38 21.75
C ALA A 43 38.74 2.54 21.18
N ALA A 44 39.77 2.18 21.95
CA ALA A 44 41.16 2.19 21.46
C ALA A 44 41.41 1.10 20.40
N ASN A 45 40.82 -0.10 20.58
CA ASN A 45 40.93 -1.19 19.62
C ASN A 45 40.25 -0.85 18.27
N LEU A 46 39.10 -0.17 18.31
CA LEU A 46 38.41 0.29 17.10
C LEU A 46 39.19 1.36 16.33
N ILE A 47 39.91 2.24 17.02
CA ILE A 47 40.75 3.27 16.37
C ILE A 47 41.96 2.62 15.68
N GLU A 48 42.60 1.63 16.32
CA GLU A 48 43.74 0.92 15.74
C GLU A 48 43.33 0.09 14.51
N GLN A 49 42.13 -0.50 14.53
CA GLN A 49 41.54 -1.17 13.36
C GLN A 49 41.23 -0.20 12.21
N LEU A 50 40.80 1.03 12.52
CA LEU A 50 40.50 2.05 11.53
C LEU A 50 41.77 2.57 10.85
N ASP A 51 42.84 2.80 11.59
CA ASP A 51 44.14 3.23 11.03
C ASP A 51 44.76 2.16 10.12
N SER A 52 44.65 0.88 10.50
CA SER A 52 45.04 -0.26 9.67
C SER A 52 44.27 -0.31 8.33
N LEU A 53 42.97 0.01 8.36
CA LEU A 53 42.13 0.08 7.17
C LEU A 53 42.53 1.25 6.25
N VAL A 54 42.81 2.42 6.82
CA VAL A 54 43.20 3.62 6.08
C VAL A 54 44.56 3.41 5.38
N GLN A 55 45.53 2.79 6.06
CA GLN A 55 46.83 2.45 5.44
C GLN A 55 46.70 1.44 4.29
N ARG A 56 45.76 0.48 4.40
CA ARG A 56 45.44 -0.47 3.31
C ARG A 56 44.79 0.22 2.10
N ILE A 57 43.97 1.24 2.32
CA ILE A 57 43.35 2.01 1.23
C ILE A 57 44.41 2.84 0.51
N ALA A 58 45.30 3.51 1.25
CA ALA A 58 46.35 4.35 0.68
C ALA A 58 47.35 3.57 -0.19
N SER A 59 47.71 2.35 0.20
CA SER A 59 48.62 1.46 -0.56
C SER A 59 48.00 0.87 -1.84
N SER A 60 46.67 0.85 -1.95
CA SER A 60 45.94 0.33 -3.11
C SER A 60 45.79 1.35 -4.27
N ALA A 61 45.95 2.65 -3.99
CA ALA A 61 45.71 3.72 -4.96
C ALA A 61 46.88 3.99 -5.93
N THR A 62 48.05 3.40 -5.74
CA THR A 62 49.29 3.76 -6.49
C THR A 62 49.67 2.84 -7.66
N LYS A 63 48.78 2.00 -8.18
CA LYS A 63 49.07 1.19 -9.39
C LYS A 63 47.99 1.33 -10.47
N GLY A 64 48.09 2.41 -11.24
CA GLY A 64 47.45 2.53 -12.56
C GLY A 64 48.49 2.71 -13.65
N LYS A 65 48.53 1.80 -14.64
CA LYS A 65 48.98 2.09 -16.01
C LYS A 65 48.62 0.96 -17.00
N ASN A 66 47.78 1.33 -17.97
CA ASN A 66 47.52 0.86 -19.33
C ASN A 66 48.19 -0.42 -19.87
N THR A 67 47.40 -1.36 -20.41
CA THR A 67 47.27 -1.71 -21.86
C THR A 67 46.46 -3.01 -22.04
N SER A 68 45.67 -3.08 -23.12
CA SER A 68 44.92 -4.28 -23.57
C SER A 68 45.76 -5.08 -24.58
N PRO A 69 45.67 -6.43 -24.66
CA PRO A 69 44.83 -7.08 -25.69
C PRO A 69 44.18 -8.45 -25.32
N GLN A 70 43.51 -9.04 -26.31
CA GLN A 70 42.49 -10.11 -26.35
C GLN A 70 42.82 -11.54 -25.85
N ILE A 71 41.76 -12.17 -25.27
CA ILE A 71 41.25 -13.56 -25.37
C ILE A 71 42.23 -14.76 -25.30
N GLN A 72 42.04 -15.59 -24.26
CA GLN A 72 41.96 -17.06 -24.39
C GLN A 72 41.20 -17.68 -23.20
N ARG A 73 40.37 -18.69 -23.49
CA ARG A 73 39.70 -19.57 -22.50
C ARG A 73 40.74 -20.50 -21.90
N GLU A 74 40.76 -20.64 -20.57
CA GLU A 74 40.89 -21.94 -19.91
C GLU A 74 40.50 -21.87 -18.42
N THR A 75 40.06 -23.04 -17.97
CA THR A 75 39.46 -23.40 -16.67
C THR A 75 40.50 -23.42 -15.56
N GLY A 76 40.14 -22.98 -14.35
CA GLY A 76 40.95 -23.19 -13.15
C GLY A 76 40.51 -22.27 -12.02
N GLY A 77 39.93 -22.85 -10.97
CA GLY A 77 39.47 -22.12 -9.81
C GLY A 77 40.63 -21.62 -8.97
N GLU A 78 40.51 -20.39 -8.46
CA GLU A 78 40.97 -20.02 -7.14
C GLU A 78 40.26 -18.75 -6.66
N SER A 79 40.03 -18.72 -5.35
CA SER A 79 39.14 -17.81 -4.67
C SER A 79 39.68 -16.38 -4.70
N SER A 80 38.85 -15.41 -5.08
CA SER A 80 39.11 -14.00 -4.81
C SER A 80 37.92 -13.43 -4.06
N ALA A 81 38.16 -13.12 -2.79
CA ALA A 81 37.26 -12.37 -1.94
C ALA A 81 36.97 -11.02 -2.61
N LYS A 82 35.80 -10.92 -3.24
CA LYS A 82 35.25 -9.65 -3.67
C LYS A 82 34.90 -8.88 -2.41
N PHE A 83 35.61 -7.78 -2.20
CA PHE A 83 35.11 -6.69 -1.38
C PHE A 83 33.83 -6.18 -2.03
N GLU A 84 32.70 -6.70 -1.58
CA GLU A 84 31.40 -6.12 -1.85
C GLU A 84 31.32 -4.80 -1.09
N THR A 85 31.27 -3.71 -1.84
CA THR A 85 30.62 -2.47 -1.41
C THR A 85 29.28 -2.85 -0.76
N PRO A 86 28.92 -2.40 0.45
CA PRO A 86 27.67 -2.78 1.10
C PRO A 86 26.49 -2.03 0.45
N ARG A 87 26.17 -2.40 -0.78
CA ARG A 87 24.85 -2.26 -1.38
C ARG A 87 24.19 -3.63 -1.35
N GLY A 88 24.26 -4.27 -0.19
CA GLY A 88 23.57 -5.52 0.08
C GLY A 88 22.08 -5.22 0.12
N LEU A 89 21.31 -5.85 -0.77
CA LEU A 89 19.90 -6.09 -0.55
C LEU A 89 19.76 -6.74 0.83
N TYR A 90 19.36 -5.97 1.84
CA TYR A 90 18.82 -6.57 3.05
C TYR A 90 17.58 -7.32 2.60
N GLN A 91 17.71 -8.63 2.39
CA GLN A 91 16.55 -9.49 2.30
C GLN A 91 15.88 -9.39 3.66
N ILE A 92 14.82 -8.59 3.73
CA ILE A 92 14.09 -8.30 4.98
C ILE A 92 13.61 -9.64 5.52
N THR A 93 14.16 -10.04 6.67
CA THR A 93 13.87 -11.34 7.27
C THR A 93 12.43 -11.37 7.76
N ASP A 94 11.83 -12.57 7.86
CA ASP A 94 10.46 -12.69 8.37
C ASP A 94 10.33 -12.21 9.84
N ASP A 95 11.40 -12.33 10.63
CA ASP A 95 11.52 -11.68 11.95
C ASP A 95 11.38 -10.16 11.86
N MET A 96 12.09 -9.53 10.91
CA MET A 96 12.03 -8.08 10.73
C MET A 96 10.65 -7.62 10.23
N LYS A 97 10.01 -8.38 9.33
CA LYS A 97 8.64 -8.09 8.88
C LYS A 97 7.64 -8.18 10.03
N GLN A 98 7.78 -9.19 10.90
CA GLN A 98 6.92 -9.36 12.07
C GLN A 98 7.09 -8.19 13.04
N LYS A 99 8.33 -7.80 13.36
CA LYS A 99 8.60 -6.63 14.20
C LYS A 99 8.05 -5.35 13.61
N CYS A 100 8.20 -5.17 12.29
CA CYS A 100 7.62 -4.05 11.57
C CYS A 100 6.11 -3.98 11.66
N TYR A 101 5.43 -5.11 11.48
CA TYR A 101 4.00 -5.21 11.61
C TYR A 101 3.55 -4.86 13.04
N ILE A 102 4.23 -5.39 14.06
CA ILE A 102 3.94 -5.07 15.46
C ILE A 102 4.15 -3.58 15.75
N TRP A 103 5.28 -3.03 15.33
CA TRP A 103 5.60 -1.61 15.52
C TRP A 103 4.58 -0.71 14.81
N GLY A 104 4.24 -1.03 13.56
CA GLY A 104 3.40 -0.20 12.71
C GLY A 104 1.92 -0.22 13.09
N THR A 105 1.40 -1.38 13.45
CA THR A 105 -0.05 -1.58 13.62
C THR A 105 -0.54 -1.42 15.05
N ARG A 106 0.35 -1.46 16.05
CA ARG A 106 -0.05 -1.37 17.46
C ARG A 106 -0.31 0.07 17.86
N LEU A 107 -1.53 0.34 18.32
CA LEU A 107 -1.87 1.56 19.04
C LEU A 107 -1.29 1.52 20.46
N LYS A 108 -0.74 2.65 20.89
CA LYS A 108 -0.28 2.89 22.25
C LYS A 108 -1.23 3.89 22.88
N GLU A 109 -1.58 3.64 24.14
CA GLU A 109 -2.41 4.51 24.96
C GLU A 109 -1.55 5.07 26.09
N ASP A 110 -1.65 6.37 26.34
CA ASP A 110 -0.96 7.03 27.46
C ASP A 110 -1.78 6.92 28.76
N ALA A 111 -1.25 7.49 29.86
CA ALA A 111 -1.91 7.45 31.15
C ALA A 111 -3.25 8.21 31.18
N ASP A 112 -3.45 9.13 30.24
CA ASP A 112 -4.63 9.97 30.10
C ASP A 112 -5.68 9.34 29.16
N GLY A 113 -5.38 8.17 28.59
CA GLY A 113 -6.27 7.44 27.68
C GLY A 113 -6.17 7.89 26.21
N ASN A 114 -5.22 8.77 25.87
CA ASN A 114 -5.03 9.20 24.48
C ASN A 114 -4.24 8.15 23.72
N THR A 115 -4.64 7.92 22.47
CA THR A 115 -3.93 6.99 21.59
C THR A 115 -3.03 7.73 20.61
N ASN A 116 -1.93 7.09 20.19
CA ASN A 116 -1.05 7.61 19.14
C ASN A 116 -1.59 7.33 17.71
N GLU A 117 -2.90 7.24 17.52
CA GLU A 117 -3.53 6.83 16.26
C GLU A 117 -3.24 7.80 15.09
N TYR A 118 -3.03 9.08 15.39
CA TYR A 118 -2.69 10.13 14.42
C TYR A 118 -1.19 10.32 14.21
N GLU A 119 -0.35 9.49 14.81
CA GLU A 119 1.10 9.52 14.58
C GLU A 119 1.39 9.24 13.10
N GLU A 120 2.16 10.11 12.46
CA GLU A 120 2.62 9.88 11.09
C GLU A 120 3.66 8.76 11.07
N MET A 121 3.36 7.69 10.34
CA MET A 121 4.18 6.47 10.32
C MET A 121 4.96 6.31 9.02
N CYS A 122 4.47 6.91 7.94
CA CYS A 122 5.01 6.72 6.61
C CYS A 122 4.57 7.85 5.67
N THR A 123 5.51 8.35 4.88
CA THR A 123 5.26 9.31 3.81
C THR A 123 5.80 8.70 2.51
N LEU A 124 4.90 8.23 1.64
CA LEU A 124 5.29 7.69 0.34
C LEU A 124 5.44 8.82 -0.67
N ILE A 125 6.64 8.96 -1.25
CA ILE A 125 6.94 9.94 -2.28
C ILE A 125 6.82 9.29 -3.65
N GLY A 126 5.88 9.78 -4.45
CA GLY A 126 5.67 9.38 -5.84
C GLY A 126 5.37 10.60 -6.71
N GLN A 127 4.17 10.64 -7.30
CA GLN A 127 3.68 11.83 -8.01
C GLN A 127 3.23 12.95 -7.08
N GLY A 128 2.88 12.59 -5.85
CA GLY A 128 2.61 13.49 -4.73
C GLY A 128 3.07 12.82 -3.44
N GLU A 129 2.91 13.54 -2.33
CA GLU A 129 3.19 13.04 -0.99
C GLU A 129 1.96 12.31 -0.46
N TYR A 130 2.10 11.03 -0.11
CA TYR A 130 1.03 10.22 0.43
C TYR A 130 1.33 9.81 1.87
N ILE A 131 0.61 10.43 2.81
CA ILE A 131 0.85 10.29 4.25
C ILE A 131 -0.02 9.18 4.83
N LEU A 132 0.60 8.30 5.62
CA LEU A 132 -0.07 7.26 6.38
C LEU A 132 0.11 7.49 7.88
N MET A 133 -1.02 7.61 8.57
CA MET A 133 -1.08 7.61 10.02
C MET A 133 -1.13 6.19 10.58
N ARG A 134 -0.81 6.05 11.87
CA ARG A 134 -0.84 4.78 12.59
C ARG A 134 -2.20 4.08 12.52
N MET A 135 -3.30 4.82 12.61
CA MET A 135 -4.65 4.27 12.45
C MET A 135 -4.85 3.52 11.12
N HIS A 136 -4.25 4.01 10.02
CA HIS A 136 -4.33 3.32 8.74
C HIS A 136 -3.58 1.98 8.81
N LEU A 137 -2.37 1.96 9.37
CA LEU A 137 -1.60 0.71 9.53
C LEU A 137 -2.29 -0.26 10.50
N ALA A 138 -2.92 0.24 11.57
CA ALA A 138 -3.67 -0.58 12.51
C ALA A 138 -4.79 -1.40 11.83
N SER A 139 -5.36 -0.90 10.72
CA SER A 139 -6.35 -1.65 9.91
C SER A 139 -5.80 -2.95 9.29
N LEU A 140 -4.48 -3.12 9.21
CA LEU A 140 -3.85 -4.38 8.80
C LEU A 140 -3.95 -5.46 9.88
N GLN A 141 -4.34 -5.14 11.12
CA GLN A 141 -4.53 -6.14 12.16
C GLN A 141 -5.50 -7.25 11.74
N ALA A 142 -5.23 -8.47 12.17
CA ALA A 142 -6.10 -9.61 11.88
C ALA A 142 -7.54 -9.31 12.29
N LYS A 143 -8.51 -9.79 11.50
CA LYS A 143 -9.96 -9.58 11.72
C LYS A 143 -10.44 -8.12 11.66
N SER A 144 -9.62 -7.22 11.12
CA SER A 144 -9.99 -5.82 10.87
C SER A 144 -10.22 -5.56 9.38
N ASP A 145 -11.18 -4.69 9.10
CA ASP A 145 -11.38 -4.15 7.75
C ASP A 145 -10.23 -3.20 7.43
N ILE A 146 -9.67 -3.35 6.23
CA ILE A 146 -8.52 -2.54 5.80
C ILE A 146 -8.99 -1.20 5.25
N GLU A 147 -8.34 -0.13 5.73
CA GLU A 147 -8.57 1.24 5.30
C GLU A 147 -8.17 1.46 3.84
N SER A 148 -8.89 2.36 3.16
CA SER A 148 -8.63 2.67 1.75
C SER A 148 -7.21 3.15 1.49
N GLN A 149 -6.62 3.84 2.47
CA GLN A 149 -5.29 4.41 2.38
C GLN A 149 -4.20 3.34 2.28
N ILE A 150 -4.42 2.17 2.89
CA ILE A 150 -3.52 1.01 2.76
C ILE A 150 -3.59 0.47 1.33
N VAL A 151 -4.78 0.34 0.77
CA VAL A 151 -4.96 -0.12 -0.62
C VAL A 151 -4.35 0.87 -1.60
N SER A 152 -4.54 2.17 -1.39
CA SER A 152 -3.90 3.25 -2.17
C SER A 152 -2.37 3.17 -2.10
N ALA A 153 -1.80 3.00 -0.89
CA ALA A 153 -0.36 2.83 -0.70
C ALA A 153 0.18 1.62 -1.47
N VAL A 154 -0.52 0.48 -1.43
CA VAL A 154 -0.15 -0.71 -2.21
C VAL A 154 -0.23 -0.44 -3.72
N CYS A 155 -1.26 0.26 -4.22
CA CYS A 155 -1.32 0.66 -5.63
C CYS A 155 -0.12 1.53 -6.03
N LEU A 156 0.25 2.52 -5.21
CA LEU A 156 1.39 3.40 -5.45
C LEU A 156 2.72 2.62 -5.50
N ILE A 157 2.92 1.69 -4.55
CA ILE A 157 4.12 0.85 -4.48
C ILE A 157 4.20 -0.09 -5.69
N LEU A 158 3.10 -0.76 -6.05
CA LEU A 158 3.07 -1.65 -7.22
C LEU A 158 3.37 -0.90 -8.51
N ASN A 159 2.82 0.31 -8.67
CA ASN A 159 3.06 1.15 -9.85
C ASN A 159 4.52 1.61 -10.00
N ASN A 160 5.28 1.69 -8.91
CA ASN A 160 6.69 2.07 -8.88
C ASN A 160 7.62 0.86 -8.82
N LYS A 161 7.09 -0.36 -8.72
CA LYS A 161 7.88 -1.58 -8.70
C LYS A 161 8.68 -1.72 -9.99
N ASN A 162 9.95 -2.11 -9.88
CA ASN A 162 10.82 -2.37 -11.03
C ASN A 162 10.52 -3.74 -11.68
N GLU A 163 9.26 -3.92 -12.10
CA GLU A 163 8.81 -5.09 -12.85
C GLU A 163 8.20 -4.63 -14.17
N LYS A 164 8.61 -5.27 -15.26
CA LYS A 164 8.19 -4.91 -16.62
C LYS A 164 6.66 -4.77 -16.75
N ARG A 165 5.89 -5.63 -16.09
CA ARG A 165 4.42 -5.57 -16.15
C ARG A 165 3.86 -4.28 -15.53
N PHE A 166 4.38 -3.76 -14.43
CA PHE A 166 3.91 -2.50 -13.82
C PHE A 166 4.52 -1.24 -14.44
N GLN A 167 5.59 -1.41 -15.21
CA GLN A 167 6.21 -0.33 -16.00
C GLN A 167 5.56 -0.15 -17.38
N GLU A 168 4.95 -1.22 -17.95
CA GLU A 168 4.49 -1.19 -19.34
C GLU A 168 3.07 -1.71 -19.57
N GLN A 169 2.52 -2.55 -18.69
CA GLN A 169 1.31 -3.33 -18.98
C GLN A 169 0.14 -3.09 -18.03
N ILE A 170 0.42 -2.93 -16.74
CA ILE A 170 -0.55 -2.81 -15.65
C ILE A 170 -0.36 -1.47 -14.97
N TYR A 171 -1.48 -0.77 -14.78
CA TYR A 171 -1.56 0.39 -13.90
C TYR A 171 -2.56 0.09 -12.78
N CYS A 172 -2.13 0.18 -11.53
CA CYS A 172 -2.98 0.10 -10.35
C CYS A 172 -3.54 1.50 -10.03
N LEU A 173 -4.81 1.73 -10.30
CA LEU A 173 -5.47 3.01 -10.02
C LEU A 173 -5.73 3.14 -8.51
N PRO A 174 -5.17 4.15 -7.81
CA PRO A 174 -5.53 4.38 -6.41
C PRO A 174 -7.05 4.58 -6.24
N PRO A 175 -7.68 3.94 -5.26
CA PRO A 175 -9.14 3.91 -5.11
C PRO A 175 -9.74 5.24 -4.61
N ASP A 176 -8.93 6.20 -4.16
CA ASP A 176 -9.37 7.35 -3.36
C ASP A 176 -10.46 8.18 -4.07
N ILE A 177 -10.21 8.56 -5.33
CA ILE A 177 -11.18 9.33 -6.12
C ILE A 177 -12.47 8.56 -6.38
N VAL A 178 -12.39 7.23 -6.49
CA VAL A 178 -13.55 6.37 -6.75
C VAL A 178 -14.37 6.19 -5.48
N CYS A 179 -13.70 5.99 -4.34
CA CYS A 179 -14.35 5.90 -3.03
C CYS A 179 -15.07 7.21 -2.69
N MET A 180 -14.39 8.35 -2.88
CA MET A 180 -15.01 9.66 -2.67
C MET A 180 -16.17 9.92 -3.63
N ALA A 181 -16.04 9.53 -4.90
CA ALA A 181 -17.14 9.63 -5.85
C ALA A 181 -18.36 8.82 -5.42
N LEU A 182 -18.17 7.60 -4.90
CA LEU A 182 -19.25 6.75 -4.41
C LEU A 182 -19.93 7.34 -3.16
N SER A 183 -19.18 8.02 -2.30
CA SER A 183 -19.74 8.74 -1.15
C SER A 183 -20.58 9.96 -1.57
N ASP A 184 -20.10 10.74 -2.55
CA ASP A 184 -20.82 11.93 -3.04
C ASP A 184 -22.03 11.59 -3.93
N HIS A 185 -22.07 10.36 -4.44
CA HIS A 185 -23.10 9.81 -5.32
C HIS A 185 -23.68 8.50 -4.74
N PRO A 186 -24.44 8.59 -3.63
CA PRO A 186 -24.99 7.42 -2.96
C PRO A 186 -25.87 6.60 -3.90
N ASN A 187 -25.94 5.29 -3.66
CA ASN A 187 -26.68 4.32 -4.48
C ASN A 187 -26.26 4.25 -5.96
N GLY A 188 -25.15 4.88 -6.35
CA GLY A 188 -24.69 4.94 -7.74
C GLY A 188 -25.48 5.93 -8.60
N GLU A 189 -26.02 7.00 -8.02
CA GLU A 189 -26.71 8.04 -8.77
C GLU A 189 -25.74 8.90 -9.60
N PHE A 190 -26.02 9.10 -10.89
CA PHE A 190 -25.13 9.91 -11.74
C PHE A 190 -25.09 11.40 -11.38
N VAL A 191 -26.13 11.90 -10.71
CA VAL A 191 -26.24 13.29 -10.23
C VAL A 191 -26.20 13.25 -8.71
N SER A 192 -25.27 13.96 -8.10
CA SER A 192 -25.16 14.00 -6.65
C SER A 192 -26.39 14.67 -6.03
N PRO A 193 -27.05 14.06 -5.03
CA PRO A 193 -28.14 14.70 -4.29
C PRO A 193 -27.72 16.00 -3.60
N LYS A 194 -26.46 16.11 -3.19
CA LYS A 194 -25.91 17.24 -2.44
C LYS A 194 -25.60 18.42 -3.35
N THR A 195 -24.89 18.18 -4.45
CA THR A 195 -24.40 19.26 -5.34
C THR A 195 -25.30 19.52 -6.55
N LYS A 196 -26.25 18.61 -6.83
CA LYS A 196 -27.10 18.60 -8.03
C LYS A 196 -26.29 18.60 -9.34
N LYS A 197 -25.05 18.11 -9.29
CA LYS A 197 -24.13 18.02 -10.44
C LYS A 197 -23.76 16.57 -10.73
N GLU A 198 -23.46 16.30 -11.99
CA GLU A 198 -22.85 15.02 -12.39
C GLU A 198 -21.39 14.92 -11.92
N PHE A 199 -20.90 13.69 -11.79
CA PHE A 199 -19.52 13.43 -11.46
C PHE A 199 -18.55 14.09 -12.46
N ARG A 200 -17.55 14.79 -11.92
CA ARG A 200 -16.43 15.37 -12.66
C ARG A 200 -15.15 15.12 -11.88
N VAL A 201 -14.09 14.73 -12.58
CA VAL A 201 -12.78 14.43 -11.96
C VAL A 201 -12.22 15.67 -11.26
N GLU A 202 -12.44 16.83 -11.87
CA GLU A 202 -12.03 18.15 -11.39
C GLU A 202 -12.67 18.54 -10.05
N ALA A 203 -13.75 17.87 -9.63
CA ALA A 203 -14.36 18.10 -8.32
C ALA A 203 -13.54 17.49 -7.16
N TYR A 204 -12.50 16.72 -7.46
CA TYR A 204 -11.69 15.97 -6.49
C TYR A 204 -10.19 16.35 -6.57
N PRO A 205 -9.84 17.65 -6.47
CA PRO A 205 -8.50 18.13 -6.79
C PRO A 205 -7.39 17.50 -5.93
N SER A 206 -7.66 17.18 -4.66
CA SER A 206 -6.68 16.56 -3.75
C SER A 206 -6.22 15.17 -4.19
N PHE A 207 -7.00 14.47 -5.02
CA PHE A 207 -6.67 13.11 -5.47
C PHE A 207 -6.04 13.08 -6.87
N ILE A 208 -6.16 14.17 -7.64
CA ILE A 208 -5.60 14.29 -8.99
C ILE A 208 -4.07 14.05 -9.02
N PRO A 209 -3.27 14.54 -8.05
CA PRO A 209 -1.83 14.30 -8.03
C PRO A 209 -1.42 12.82 -7.98
N PHE A 210 -2.29 11.92 -7.51
CA PHE A 210 -2.01 10.48 -7.42
C PHE A 210 -2.40 9.71 -8.69
N ILE A 211 -2.97 10.40 -9.68
CA ILE A 211 -3.41 9.81 -10.94
C ILE A 211 -2.36 10.02 -12.03
N ASP A 212 -1.74 8.92 -12.46
CA ASP A 212 -0.77 8.96 -13.55
C ASP A 212 -1.50 9.04 -14.89
N ARG A 213 -1.69 10.27 -15.36
CA ARG A 213 -2.34 10.53 -16.65
C ARG A 213 -1.63 9.81 -17.80
N LYS A 214 -0.30 9.72 -17.78
CA LYS A 214 0.47 9.05 -18.85
C LYS A 214 0.14 7.57 -18.89
N LYS A 215 0.01 6.92 -17.72
CA LYS A 215 -0.39 5.51 -17.64
C LYS A 215 -1.85 5.26 -18.02
N LEU A 216 -2.73 6.25 -17.86
CA LEU A 216 -4.12 6.19 -18.30
C LEU A 216 -4.32 6.53 -19.80
N THR A 217 -3.43 7.32 -20.40
CA THR A 217 -3.49 7.65 -21.83
C THR A 217 -3.02 6.48 -22.69
N SER A 218 -3.96 5.80 -23.32
CA SER A 218 -3.66 4.73 -24.28
C SER A 218 -3.08 5.29 -25.61
N HIS A 219 -1.77 5.50 -25.70
CA HIS A 219 -1.09 5.63 -26.99
C HIS A 219 -0.84 4.24 -27.65
N PRO A 220 -1.13 4.05 -28.95
CA PRO A 220 -1.16 2.73 -29.60
C PRO A 220 0.16 1.92 -29.57
N TYR A 221 1.29 2.59 -29.33
CA TYR A 221 2.63 1.99 -29.44
C TYR A 221 3.35 1.76 -28.10
N VAL A 222 2.87 2.29 -26.97
CA VAL A 222 3.59 2.20 -25.66
C VAL A 222 2.69 1.78 -24.47
N SER A 223 1.39 1.58 -24.63
CA SER A 223 0.51 1.76 -23.44
C SER A 223 0.13 0.53 -22.65
N PHE A 224 0.14 0.74 -21.33
CA PHE A 224 -0.60 0.01 -20.30
C PHE A 224 -1.93 -0.53 -20.84
N ARG A 225 -2.02 -1.85 -20.83
CA ARG A 225 -3.09 -2.61 -21.47
C ARG A 225 -4.23 -2.91 -20.50
N LEU A 226 -3.96 -2.76 -19.21
CA LEU A 226 -4.80 -3.24 -18.13
C LEU A 226 -4.72 -2.26 -16.96
N ILE A 227 -5.87 -1.76 -16.52
CA ILE A 227 -5.98 -1.02 -15.27
C ILE A 227 -6.58 -1.96 -14.24
N PHE A 228 -5.90 -2.07 -13.10
CA PHE A 228 -6.41 -2.66 -11.88
C PHE A 228 -7.00 -1.53 -11.04
N ALA A 229 -8.31 -1.56 -10.85
CA ALA A 229 -9.01 -0.53 -10.10
C ALA A 229 -9.73 -1.17 -8.90
N PRO A 230 -9.11 -1.18 -7.71
CA PRO A 230 -9.79 -1.58 -6.49
C PRO A 230 -10.93 -0.60 -6.19
N VAL A 231 -12.02 -1.12 -5.65
CA VAL A 231 -13.20 -0.32 -5.28
C VAL A 231 -13.71 -0.80 -3.94
N CYS A 232 -14.02 0.15 -3.07
CA CYS A 232 -14.69 -0.08 -1.80
C CYS A 232 -16.08 0.54 -1.81
N TYR A 233 -17.05 -0.18 -1.28
CA TYR A 233 -18.38 0.34 -0.98
C TYR A 233 -18.98 -0.44 0.18
N ALA A 234 -19.53 0.28 1.15
CA ALA A 234 -20.16 -0.30 2.34
C ALA A 234 -19.28 -1.35 3.04
N GLY A 235 -17.98 -1.07 3.19
CA GLY A 235 -17.01 -1.95 3.86
C GLY A 235 -16.55 -3.16 3.03
N HIS A 236 -17.06 -3.37 1.81
CA HIS A 236 -16.65 -4.48 0.95
C HIS A 236 -15.72 -4.02 -0.17
N TRP A 237 -14.67 -4.80 -0.45
CA TRP A 237 -13.69 -4.55 -1.50
C TRP A 237 -13.80 -5.55 -2.65
N TRP A 238 -13.65 -5.05 -3.88
CA TRP A 238 -13.52 -5.86 -5.08
C TRP A 238 -12.63 -5.16 -6.12
N LEU A 239 -12.21 -5.90 -7.14
CA LEU A 239 -11.26 -5.43 -8.13
C LEU A 239 -11.88 -5.36 -9.52
N TRP A 240 -11.80 -4.19 -10.15
CA TRP A 240 -12.09 -4.03 -11.57
C TRP A 240 -10.84 -4.24 -12.42
N LEU A 241 -10.98 -5.06 -13.46
CA LEU A 241 -10.00 -5.27 -14.50
C LEU A 241 -10.47 -4.56 -15.76
N ILE A 242 -9.80 -3.48 -16.14
CA ILE A 242 -10.20 -2.65 -17.28
C ILE A 242 -9.18 -2.78 -18.39
N ASN A 243 -9.57 -3.44 -19.47
CA ASN A 243 -8.75 -3.50 -20.67
C ASN A 243 -9.02 -2.27 -21.54
N THR A 244 -8.13 -1.29 -21.50
CA THR A 244 -8.28 0.01 -22.21
C THR A 244 -8.27 -0.17 -23.74
N ARG A 245 -7.52 -1.15 -24.26
CA ARG A 245 -7.43 -1.43 -25.71
C ARG A 245 -8.72 -2.04 -26.26
N LYS A 246 -9.26 -3.03 -25.55
CA LYS A 246 -10.50 -3.74 -25.93
C LYS A 246 -11.75 -3.05 -25.41
N ARG A 247 -11.59 -2.06 -24.51
CA ARG A 247 -12.66 -1.39 -23.75
C ARG A 247 -13.59 -2.40 -23.08
N LYS A 248 -13.01 -3.45 -22.50
CA LYS A 248 -13.73 -4.49 -21.77
C LYS A 248 -13.40 -4.38 -20.30
N CYS A 249 -14.44 -4.42 -19.48
CA CYS A 249 -14.33 -4.42 -18.03
C CYS A 249 -14.72 -5.80 -17.49
N GLN A 250 -14.07 -6.24 -16.42
CA GLN A 250 -14.43 -7.43 -15.67
C GLN A 250 -14.32 -7.13 -14.18
N ILE A 251 -15.11 -7.80 -13.36
CA ILE A 251 -15.04 -7.70 -11.90
C ILE A 251 -14.52 -9.01 -11.32
N LEU A 252 -13.53 -8.91 -10.44
CA LEU A 252 -13.17 -9.94 -9.48
C LEU A 252 -13.71 -9.51 -8.13
N ASP A 253 -14.57 -10.32 -7.53
CA ASP A 253 -15.16 -10.04 -6.22
C ASP A 253 -14.87 -11.24 -5.32
N PRO A 254 -14.19 -11.03 -4.17
CA PRO A 254 -13.85 -12.11 -3.24
C PRO A 254 -15.05 -12.88 -2.70
N LEU A 255 -16.24 -12.29 -2.65
CA LEU A 255 -17.42 -12.94 -2.07
C LEU A 255 -18.43 -13.36 -3.12
N HIS A 256 -18.46 -12.68 -4.27
CA HIS A 256 -19.58 -12.79 -5.19
C HIS A 256 -19.16 -13.17 -6.61
N LYS A 257 -19.84 -14.19 -7.16
CA LYS A 257 -19.64 -14.62 -8.56
C LYS A 257 -20.55 -13.87 -9.55
N ILE A 258 -21.48 -13.09 -9.04
CA ILE A 258 -22.44 -12.23 -9.73
C ILE A 258 -22.72 -11.01 -8.85
N ALA A 259 -23.33 -9.96 -9.39
CA ALA A 259 -23.77 -8.84 -8.56
C ALA A 259 -24.78 -9.32 -7.49
N PRO A 260 -24.51 -9.14 -6.18
CA PRO A 260 -25.37 -9.64 -5.09
C PRO A 260 -26.75 -8.98 -5.04
N THR A 261 -26.86 -7.71 -5.44
CA THR A 261 -28.11 -6.92 -5.36
C THR A 261 -28.29 -6.03 -6.60
N ASP A 262 -29.50 -5.53 -6.81
CA ASP A 262 -29.75 -4.52 -7.86
C ASP A 262 -29.08 -3.19 -7.57
N GLU A 263 -29.02 -2.78 -6.29
CA GLU A 263 -28.21 -1.65 -5.85
C GLU A 263 -26.74 -1.81 -6.29
N ARG A 264 -26.17 -3.01 -6.11
CA ARG A 264 -24.82 -3.32 -6.59
C ARG A 264 -24.67 -3.14 -8.09
N LYS A 265 -25.68 -3.53 -8.88
CA LYS A 265 -25.65 -3.33 -10.33
C LYS A 265 -25.65 -1.84 -10.66
N THR A 266 -26.40 -1.01 -9.94
CA THR A 266 -26.42 0.45 -10.11
C THR A 266 -25.06 1.05 -9.74
N ILE A 267 -24.51 0.67 -8.59
CA ILE A 267 -23.17 1.08 -8.15
C ILE A 267 -22.14 0.71 -9.21
N ASN A 268 -22.12 -0.53 -9.70
CA ASN A 268 -21.16 -0.95 -10.71
C ASN A 268 -21.30 -0.17 -12.03
N LYS A 269 -22.52 0.17 -12.46
CA LYS A 269 -22.72 1.04 -13.63
C LYS A 269 -22.11 2.41 -13.41
N PHE A 270 -22.36 3.01 -12.24
CA PHE A 270 -21.79 4.31 -11.89
C PHE A 270 -20.26 4.26 -11.75
N THR A 271 -19.71 3.23 -11.11
CA THR A 271 -18.25 3.03 -11.04
C THR A 271 -17.64 2.90 -12.44
N GLY A 272 -18.27 2.14 -13.34
CA GLY A 272 -17.87 2.06 -14.76
C GLY A 272 -17.84 3.42 -15.44
N TYR A 273 -18.85 4.27 -15.17
CA TYR A 273 -18.90 5.64 -15.65
C TYR A 273 -17.76 6.49 -15.07
N VAL A 274 -17.51 6.44 -13.75
CA VAL A 274 -16.38 7.13 -13.09
C VAL A 274 -15.05 6.75 -13.75
N PHE A 275 -14.79 5.46 -14.00
CA PHE A 275 -13.58 5.03 -14.72
C PHE A 275 -13.50 5.58 -16.13
N SER A 276 -14.60 5.56 -16.89
CA SER A 276 -14.63 6.12 -18.24
C SER A 276 -14.29 7.62 -18.24
N ARG A 277 -14.81 8.36 -17.25
CA ARG A 277 -14.52 9.80 -17.07
C ARG A 277 -13.08 10.04 -16.64
N LEU A 278 -12.51 9.24 -15.74
CA LEU A 278 -11.09 9.30 -15.36
C LEU A 278 -10.15 9.06 -16.54
N ILE A 279 -10.42 8.02 -17.34
CA ILE A 279 -9.65 7.72 -18.54
C ILE A 279 -9.74 8.88 -19.55
N THR A 280 -10.93 9.44 -19.74
CA THR A 280 -11.15 10.57 -20.66
C THR A 280 -10.45 11.83 -20.17
N TYR A 281 -10.52 12.12 -18.87
CA TYR A 281 -9.83 13.24 -18.24
C TYR A 281 -8.32 13.18 -18.43
N ALA A 282 -7.74 11.98 -18.36
CA ALA A 282 -6.32 11.79 -18.64
C ALA A 282 -5.95 12.04 -20.12
N GLY A 283 -6.93 12.04 -21.04
CA GLY A 283 -6.72 12.10 -22.49
C GLY A 283 -6.85 10.76 -23.20
N GLY A 284 -7.25 9.71 -22.49
CA GLY A 284 -7.57 8.40 -23.03
C GLY A 284 -8.92 8.37 -23.74
N LYS A 285 -9.21 7.27 -24.45
CA LYS A 285 -10.52 7.05 -25.09
C LYS A 285 -11.51 6.50 -24.06
N PRO A 286 -12.77 6.98 -24.03
CA PRO A 286 -13.77 6.49 -23.08
C PRO A 286 -14.08 5.01 -23.32
N LEU A 287 -14.53 4.34 -22.25
CA LEU A 287 -14.86 2.91 -22.27
C LEU A 287 -16.08 2.63 -23.18
N GLN A 288 -16.98 3.60 -23.29
CA GLN A 288 -18.12 3.53 -24.19
C GLN A 288 -18.34 4.89 -24.86
N LYS A 289 -19.08 4.94 -25.98
CA LYS A 289 -19.40 6.20 -26.65
C LYS A 289 -20.46 6.97 -25.84
N ALA A 290 -20.36 8.31 -25.85
CA ALA A 290 -21.14 9.26 -25.05
C ALA A 290 -22.56 8.80 -24.65
N GLU A 291 -23.43 8.51 -25.61
CA GLU A 291 -24.84 8.12 -25.37
C GLU A 291 -25.01 6.89 -24.46
N ARG A 292 -24.00 6.02 -24.41
CA ARG A 292 -24.02 4.76 -23.64
C ARG A 292 -22.97 4.70 -22.53
N GLU A 293 -22.31 5.82 -22.19
CA GLU A 293 -21.33 5.83 -21.07
C GLU A 293 -21.94 5.42 -19.73
N LYS A 294 -23.24 5.66 -19.55
CA LYS A 294 -24.01 5.25 -18.35
C LYS A 294 -24.48 3.79 -18.38
N GLU A 295 -24.18 3.07 -19.46
CA GLU A 295 -24.59 1.68 -19.69
C GLU A 295 -23.41 0.69 -19.61
N ILE A 296 -22.26 1.12 -19.09
CA ILE A 296 -21.08 0.27 -18.98
C ILE A 296 -21.42 -0.94 -18.10
N LYS A 297 -21.30 -2.13 -18.71
CA LYS A 297 -21.49 -3.42 -18.04
C LYS A 297 -20.13 -4.07 -17.78
N SER A 298 -20.02 -4.71 -16.63
CA SER A 298 -18.85 -5.47 -16.20
C SER A 298 -19.28 -6.86 -15.72
N PRO A 299 -19.07 -7.91 -16.53
CA PRO A 299 -19.31 -9.26 -16.06
C PRO A 299 -18.38 -9.61 -14.89
N TYR A 300 -18.95 -10.33 -13.93
CA TYR A 300 -18.20 -10.94 -12.85
C TYR A 300 -17.48 -12.17 -13.36
N VAL A 301 -16.23 -12.33 -12.96
CA VAL A 301 -15.46 -13.53 -13.22
C VAL A 301 -15.78 -14.55 -12.13
N LYS A 302 -16.07 -15.79 -12.55
CA LYS A 302 -16.30 -16.89 -11.62
C LYS A 302 -14.96 -17.36 -11.05
N ILE A 303 -14.58 -16.82 -9.90
CA ILE A 303 -13.40 -17.23 -9.13
C ILE A 303 -13.84 -17.85 -7.80
N SER A 304 -12.97 -18.70 -7.24
CA SER A 304 -13.10 -19.15 -5.86
C SER A 304 -12.86 -17.95 -4.93
N GLY A 305 -13.74 -17.77 -3.95
CA GLY A 305 -13.81 -16.57 -3.13
C GLY A 305 -13.34 -16.77 -1.70
N GLN A 306 -13.05 -15.68 -1.00
CA GLN A 306 -12.67 -15.66 0.41
C GLN A 306 -13.71 -16.32 1.31
N LYS A 307 -13.28 -16.75 2.51
CA LYS A 307 -14.14 -17.42 3.50
C LYS A 307 -14.70 -16.49 4.58
N THR A 308 -14.03 -15.37 4.82
CA THR A 308 -14.33 -14.39 5.88
C THR A 308 -14.81 -13.07 5.26
N SER A 309 -15.53 -12.22 6.00
CA SER A 309 -16.04 -10.95 5.44
C SER A 309 -14.99 -9.84 5.37
N TYR A 310 -14.05 -9.82 6.32
CA TYR A 310 -13.09 -8.72 6.55
C TYR A 310 -11.79 -8.79 5.73
N ASP A 311 -11.55 -9.88 5.01
CA ASP A 311 -10.30 -10.06 4.25
C ASP A 311 -10.38 -9.61 2.78
N CYS A 312 -11.49 -8.98 2.36
CA CYS A 312 -11.73 -8.60 0.96
C CYS A 312 -10.63 -7.71 0.38
N ALA A 313 -10.13 -6.76 1.15
CA ALA A 313 -9.01 -5.92 0.76
C ALA A 313 -7.70 -6.71 0.59
N VAL A 314 -7.41 -7.69 1.45
CA VAL A 314 -6.21 -8.54 1.34
C VAL A 314 -6.24 -9.30 0.03
N TYR A 315 -7.40 -9.88 -0.33
CA TYR A 315 -7.59 -10.56 -1.61
C TYR A 315 -7.40 -9.62 -2.80
N VAL A 316 -8.00 -8.44 -2.76
CA VAL A 316 -7.87 -7.43 -3.82
C VAL A 316 -6.41 -6.99 -3.99
N MET A 317 -5.70 -6.67 -2.90
CA MET A 317 -4.29 -6.31 -2.94
C MET A 317 -3.44 -7.47 -3.49
N LYS A 318 -3.74 -8.72 -3.07
CA LYS A 318 -2.98 -9.89 -3.51
C LYS A 318 -3.22 -10.20 -4.98
N TRP A 319 -4.44 -10.04 -5.46
CA TRP A 319 -4.74 -10.14 -6.89
C TRP A 319 -4.02 -9.09 -7.72
N MET A 320 -3.96 -7.84 -7.26
CA MET A 320 -3.14 -6.83 -7.95
C MET A 320 -1.66 -7.23 -8.02
N GLU A 321 -1.15 -7.93 -7.02
CA GLU A 321 0.21 -8.47 -7.01
C GLU A 321 0.39 -9.67 -7.94
N ILE A 322 -0.50 -10.66 -7.98
CA ILE A 322 -0.21 -11.94 -8.65
C ILE A 322 -0.81 -12.10 -10.04
N ILE A 323 -1.78 -11.26 -10.41
CA ILE A 323 -2.47 -11.41 -11.68
C ILE A 323 -1.56 -10.94 -12.82
N GLU A 324 -1.24 -11.88 -13.71
CA GLU A 324 -0.57 -11.60 -14.97
C GLU A 324 -1.57 -11.29 -16.10
N PRO A 325 -1.27 -10.34 -17.00
CA PRO A 325 -2.15 -10.00 -18.12
C PRO A 325 -2.47 -11.18 -19.06
N GLU A 326 -1.57 -12.15 -19.17
CA GLU A 326 -1.73 -13.37 -19.97
C GLU A 326 -2.78 -14.33 -19.37
N ASN A 327 -2.91 -14.35 -18.04
CA ASN A 327 -3.79 -15.29 -17.34
C ASN A 327 -5.27 -14.90 -17.52
N ILE A 328 -5.56 -13.60 -17.58
CA ILE A 328 -6.91 -13.08 -17.88
C ILE A 328 -7.39 -13.53 -19.25
N LYS A 329 -6.49 -13.57 -20.26
CA LYS A 329 -6.85 -14.01 -21.62
C LYS A 329 -7.19 -15.49 -21.68
N LYS A 330 -6.54 -16.31 -20.86
CA LYS A 330 -6.71 -17.78 -20.85
C LYS A 330 -7.93 -18.23 -20.03
N GLY A 331 -8.58 -17.33 -19.30
CA GLY A 331 -9.71 -17.67 -18.43
C GLY A 331 -9.35 -18.68 -17.34
N LYS A 332 -8.06 -18.92 -17.10
CA LYS A 332 -7.54 -19.82 -16.09
C LYS A 332 -7.26 -19.01 -14.84
N TYR A 333 -8.28 -18.88 -14.01
CA TYR A 333 -8.25 -18.18 -12.75
C TYR A 333 -8.07 -19.19 -11.63
N GLN A 334 -6.85 -19.70 -11.46
CA GLN A 334 -6.47 -20.50 -10.29
C GLN A 334 -5.90 -19.56 -9.23
N TRP A 335 -6.78 -18.74 -8.66
CA TRP A 335 -6.46 -17.81 -7.57
C TRP A 335 -7.27 -18.25 -6.36
N ASP A 336 -6.94 -19.45 -5.88
CA ASP A 336 -7.79 -20.21 -4.98
C ASP A 336 -7.67 -19.77 -3.53
N ASN A 337 -8.72 -20.11 -2.78
CA ASN A 337 -8.99 -19.84 -1.37
C ASN A 337 -7.78 -20.14 -0.47
N TRP A 338 -6.99 -19.11 -0.17
CA TRP A 338 -5.87 -19.20 0.77
C TRP A 338 -6.35 -19.65 2.16
N PRO A 339 -5.58 -20.49 2.87
CA PRO A 339 -5.82 -20.75 4.28
C PRO A 339 -5.71 -19.44 5.06
N GLN A 340 -6.43 -19.33 6.18
CA GLN A 340 -6.47 -18.08 6.96
C GLN A 340 -5.07 -17.65 7.40
N GLU A 341 -4.20 -18.60 7.76
CA GLU A 341 -2.81 -18.35 8.15
C GLU A 341 -2.01 -17.62 7.05
N GLU A 342 -2.27 -17.93 5.78
CA GLU A 342 -1.62 -17.28 4.65
C GLU A 342 -2.18 -15.87 4.42
N VAL A 343 -3.49 -15.69 4.61
CA VAL A 343 -4.14 -14.36 4.56
C VAL A 343 -3.61 -13.44 5.67
N ASP A 344 -3.47 -13.97 6.88
CA ASP A 344 -2.91 -13.25 8.02
C ASP A 344 -1.43 -12.92 7.79
N HIS A 345 -0.67 -13.85 7.20
CA HIS A 345 0.70 -13.59 6.79
C HIS A 345 0.80 -12.46 5.74
N TYR A 346 -0.15 -12.38 4.80
CA TYR A 346 -0.17 -11.28 3.84
C TYR A 346 -0.37 -9.90 4.50
N ARG A 347 -1.12 -9.82 5.60
CA ARG A 347 -1.27 -8.56 6.37
C ARG A 347 0.09 -8.08 6.92
N VAL A 348 0.90 -9.01 7.44
CA VAL A 348 2.28 -8.74 7.91
C VAL A 348 3.16 -8.30 6.75
N GLU A 349 3.09 -8.99 5.61
CA GLU A 349 3.82 -8.63 4.39
C GLU A 349 3.47 -7.21 3.94
N TYR A 350 2.20 -6.82 3.90
CA TYR A 350 1.80 -5.48 3.46
C TYR A 350 2.29 -4.38 4.40
N ALA A 351 2.26 -4.58 5.72
CA ALA A 351 2.83 -3.61 6.66
C ALA A 351 4.31 -3.37 6.36
N SER A 352 5.09 -4.45 6.20
CA SER A 352 6.52 -4.36 5.90
C SER A 352 6.79 -3.73 4.53
N ARG A 353 6.01 -4.08 3.51
CA ARG A 353 6.16 -3.52 2.15
C ARG A 353 5.89 -2.02 2.12
N ILE A 354 4.94 -1.54 2.92
CA ILE A 354 4.62 -0.11 3.01
C ILE A 354 5.70 0.62 3.80
N LEU A 355 5.97 0.19 5.04
CA LEU A 355 6.89 0.87 5.94
C LEU A 355 8.35 0.81 5.47
N PHE A 356 8.76 -0.29 4.84
CA PHE A 356 10.11 -0.47 4.30
C PHE A 356 10.23 -0.15 2.82
N SER A 357 9.19 0.42 2.20
CA SER A 357 9.22 0.88 0.81
C SER A 357 10.36 1.87 0.59
N GLU A 358 11.03 1.78 -0.56
CA GLU A 358 11.99 2.80 -1.00
C GLU A 358 11.33 4.16 -1.22
N MET A 359 10.01 4.19 -1.41
CA MET A 359 9.24 5.42 -1.51
C MET A 359 9.03 6.10 -0.15
N ASN A 360 9.20 5.39 0.97
CA ASN A 360 8.94 5.93 2.30
C ASN A 360 10.13 6.79 2.78
N THR A 361 9.92 8.09 3.01
CA THR A 361 10.95 8.99 3.57
C THR A 361 11.34 8.63 5.00
N GLN A 362 10.42 7.99 5.74
CA GLN A 362 10.62 7.58 7.13
C GLN A 362 11.11 6.13 7.23
N ARG A 363 11.56 5.53 6.12
CA ARG A 363 11.99 4.13 6.06
C ARG A 363 13.04 3.78 7.12
N ASP A 364 14.07 4.60 7.26
CA ASP A 364 15.18 4.32 8.18
C ASP A 364 14.71 4.36 9.64
N GLN A 365 13.79 5.26 9.98
CA GLN A 365 13.15 5.29 11.29
C GLN A 365 12.34 4.02 11.51
N ALA A 366 11.50 3.64 10.55
CA ALA A 366 10.71 2.41 10.63
C ALA A 366 11.61 1.18 10.86
N ILE A 367 12.75 1.08 10.15
CA ILE A 367 13.71 -0.02 10.32
C ILE A 367 14.34 0.00 11.71
N ARG A 368 14.81 1.16 12.18
CA ARG A 368 15.44 1.30 13.50
C ARG A 368 14.49 0.93 14.63
N GLU A 369 13.29 1.50 14.61
CA GLU A 369 12.26 1.27 15.63
C GLU A 369 11.75 -0.18 15.63
N SER A 370 11.54 -0.76 14.45
CA SER A 370 11.19 -2.18 14.33
C SER A 370 12.30 -3.07 14.87
N SER A 371 13.57 -2.76 14.59
CA SER A 371 14.72 -3.55 15.06
C SER A 371 14.88 -3.51 16.59
N ALA A 372 14.44 -2.43 17.24
CA ALA A 372 14.46 -2.30 18.70
C ALA A 372 13.45 -3.22 19.41
N ILE A 373 12.42 -3.72 18.70
CA ILE A 373 11.45 -4.65 19.27
C ILE A 373 12.10 -5.99 19.58
N ARG A 374 12.05 -6.39 20.85
CA ARG A 374 12.43 -7.71 21.32
C ARG A 374 11.19 -8.59 21.43
N LEU A 375 11.17 -9.69 20.68
CA LEU A 375 10.10 -10.69 20.72
C LEU A 375 10.40 -11.74 21.78
N SER A 376 9.44 -12.02 22.66
CA SER A 376 9.54 -13.07 23.69
C SER A 376 9.40 -14.49 23.13
N LYS A 377 8.85 -14.63 21.91
CA LYS A 377 8.54 -15.90 21.24
C LYS A 377 9.01 -15.88 19.78
N PRO A 378 9.27 -17.05 19.17
CA PRO A 378 9.54 -17.16 17.73
C PRO A 378 8.40 -16.62 16.87
N SER A 379 8.71 -16.00 15.74
CA SER A 379 7.76 -15.37 14.81
C SER A 379 6.64 -16.32 14.34
N SER A 380 6.90 -17.62 14.26
CA SER A 380 5.90 -18.64 13.89
C SER A 380 4.73 -18.75 14.87
N ILE A 381 4.93 -18.40 16.15
CA ILE A 381 3.86 -18.40 17.16
C ILE A 381 3.04 -17.10 17.07
N LEU A 382 3.68 -15.99 16.70
CA LEU A 382 3.06 -14.65 16.60
C LEU A 382 2.16 -14.48 15.37
N LEU A 383 2.31 -15.36 14.37
CA LEU A 383 1.44 -15.44 13.19
C LEU A 383 0.11 -16.16 13.46
N SER A 384 -0.09 -16.72 14.66
CA SER A 384 -1.36 -17.36 14.99
C SER A 384 -2.50 -16.32 15.00
N PRO A 385 -3.62 -16.54 14.27
CA PRO A 385 -4.83 -15.69 14.37
C PRO A 385 -5.45 -15.62 15.78
N PHE A 386 -4.90 -16.39 16.72
CA PHE A 386 -5.28 -16.45 18.13
C PHE A 386 -4.22 -15.83 19.07
N CYS A 387 -3.06 -15.42 18.57
CA CYS A 387 -2.06 -14.71 19.36
C CYS A 387 -2.34 -13.21 19.35
N GLN A 388 -2.99 -12.72 20.41
CA GLN A 388 -2.87 -11.30 20.78
C GLN A 388 -1.45 -11.08 21.33
N ILE A 389 -0.68 -10.25 20.64
CA ILE A 389 0.63 -9.83 21.13
C ILE A 389 0.40 -8.82 22.23
N ASN A 390 0.50 -9.25 23.48
CA ASN A 390 0.23 -8.39 24.63
C ASN A 390 1.45 -7.50 24.91
N SER A 391 1.24 -6.42 25.66
CA SER A 391 2.33 -5.56 26.14
C SER A 391 3.45 -6.36 26.81
N ALA A 392 3.11 -7.42 27.54
CA ALA A 392 4.04 -8.32 28.22
C ALA A 392 4.92 -9.16 27.27
N ASP A 393 4.53 -9.35 26.00
CA ASP A 393 5.29 -10.10 25.01
C ASP A 393 6.36 -9.24 24.30
N ILE A 394 6.34 -7.91 24.52
CA ILE A 394 7.31 -6.96 23.98
C ILE A 394 8.17 -6.42 25.13
N LYS A 395 9.46 -6.74 25.13
CA LYS A 395 10.40 -6.04 26.02
C LYS A 395 10.80 -4.73 25.35
N THR A 396 10.19 -3.62 25.76
CA THR A 396 10.73 -2.28 25.51
C THR A 396 12.04 -2.15 26.28
N GLY A 397 13.13 -1.87 25.56
CA GLY A 397 14.43 -1.58 26.14
C GLY A 397 14.54 -0.13 26.59
#